data_AF-A0A5R9LXI1-F1
#
_entry.id   AF-A0A5R9LXI1-F1
#
_cell.length_a   1.000
_cell.length_b   1.000
_cell.length_c   1.000
_cell.angle_alpha   90.00
_cell.angle_beta   90.00
_cell.angle_gamma   90.00
#
_symmetry.space_group_name_H-M   'P 1'
#
loop_
_entity.id
_entity.type
_entity.pdbx_description
1 polymer ?
#
loop_
_entity_poly.entity_id
_entity_poly.type
_entity_poly.pdbx_seq_one_letter_code
_entity_poly.pdbx_strand_id
1 'polypeptide(L)'
;MPPRGQVGRRIDSSLPPGRRALAEALVTLYQQLARPTTLKEVAVGLPADESTISRYLNGRRRPPQTFIDLLHNRASEDAGADRVAISLENLRKLHHEAERSRCPTCATLRRTIDTKDKQLRDLQAGLQASIASASLSRPAPLPVPRQQGDRQRSALEAVAAQQLAALVIRLQTRGEATEVAELLRDAPGVLTPTESAAALALLHDREQHALADALVSIYGRDRSLDEVLRFASALHETGLAADAGALLRAAVG
;
A
#
# COMPACT_ATOMS: atom_id res chain seq x y z
N MET A 1 -20.08 44.72 23.03
CA MET A 1 -20.35 43.57 22.16
C MET A 1 -19.27 43.53 21.08
N PRO A 2 -18.39 42.51 21.03
CA PRO A 2 -17.42 42.38 19.95
C PRO A 2 -18.13 42.11 18.61
N PRO A 3 -17.63 42.65 17.49
CA PRO A 3 -18.25 42.47 16.18
C PRO A 3 -18.21 40.99 15.78
N ARG A 4 -19.33 40.50 15.22
CA ARG A 4 -19.40 39.18 14.58
C ARG A 4 -18.26 39.08 13.56
N GLY A 5 -17.25 38.26 13.84
CA GLY A 5 -16.13 38.03 12.95
C GLY A 5 -16.63 37.66 11.55
N GLN A 6 -15.98 38.18 10.52
CA GLN A 6 -16.36 38.06 9.10
C GLN A 6 -16.16 36.63 8.54
N VAL A 7 -16.66 35.61 9.23
CA VAL A 7 -16.57 34.23 8.79
C VAL A 7 -17.65 34.00 7.71
N GLY A 8 -17.22 33.74 6.47
CA GLY A 8 -18.11 33.26 5.40
C GLY A 8 -18.55 34.28 4.33
N ARG A 9 -17.96 35.48 4.23
CA ARG A 9 -18.51 36.49 3.30
C ARG A 9 -18.30 36.24 1.80
N ARG A 10 -17.39 35.36 1.36
CA ARG A 10 -17.22 35.05 -0.07
C ARG A 10 -16.69 33.62 -0.28
N ILE A 11 -17.59 32.63 -0.28
CA ILE A 11 -17.29 31.36 -0.93
C ILE A 11 -17.13 31.68 -2.43
N ASP A 12 -15.98 31.34 -2.98
CA ASP A 12 -15.60 31.72 -4.34
C ASP A 12 -16.52 31.00 -5.35
N SER A 13 -17.15 31.77 -6.24
CA SER A 13 -18.06 31.23 -7.27
C SER A 13 -17.36 30.40 -8.33
N SER A 14 -16.02 30.48 -8.41
CA SER A 14 -15.20 29.63 -9.28
C SER A 14 -14.98 28.22 -8.73
N LEU A 15 -15.41 27.93 -7.49
CA LEU A 15 -15.26 26.60 -6.90
C LEU A 15 -16.18 25.58 -7.60
N PRO A 16 -15.72 24.33 -7.76
CA PRO A 16 -16.57 23.25 -8.24
C PRO A 16 -17.84 23.10 -7.38
N PRO A 17 -18.99 22.75 -7.99
CA PRO A 17 -20.28 22.79 -7.32
C PRO A 17 -20.31 21.94 -6.04
N GLY A 18 -19.68 20.76 -6.03
CA GLY A 18 -19.60 19.91 -4.84
C GLY A 18 -18.78 20.54 -3.70
N ARG A 19 -17.69 21.27 -4.01
CA ARG A 19 -16.91 21.97 -2.97
C ARG A 19 -17.64 23.17 -2.42
N ARG A 20 -18.37 23.89 -3.27
CA ARG A 20 -19.20 25.02 -2.85
C ARG A 20 -20.31 24.53 -1.91
N ALA A 21 -21.03 23.48 -2.29
CA ALA A 21 -22.08 22.90 -1.45
C ALA A 21 -21.54 22.40 -0.10
N LEU A 22 -20.37 21.76 -0.07
CA LEU A 22 -19.71 21.37 1.19
C LEU A 22 -19.34 22.59 2.04
N ALA A 23 -18.77 23.64 1.44
CA ALA A 23 -18.39 24.85 2.16
C ALA A 23 -19.62 25.57 2.75
N GLU A 24 -20.71 25.68 1.99
CA GLU A 24 -21.98 26.25 2.44
C GLU A 24 -22.58 25.47 3.61
N ALA A 25 -22.54 24.13 3.53
CA ALA A 25 -22.97 23.25 4.62
C ALA A 25 -22.14 23.48 5.89
N LEU A 26 -20.81 23.55 5.77
CA LEU A 26 -19.92 23.80 6.91
C LEU A 26 -20.12 25.18 7.54
N VAL A 27 -20.38 26.22 6.71
CA VAL A 27 -20.74 27.55 7.20
C VAL A 27 -22.06 27.52 7.96
N THR A 28 -23.04 26.77 7.46
CA THR A 28 -24.35 26.61 8.11
C THR A 28 -24.18 25.96 9.50
N LEU A 29 -23.41 24.88 9.59
CA LEU A 29 -23.07 24.23 10.87
C LEU A 29 -22.32 25.16 11.82
N TYR A 30 -21.36 25.93 11.31
CA TYR A 30 -20.62 26.88 12.12
C TYR A 30 -21.54 27.95 12.75
N GLN A 31 -22.56 28.40 12.01
CA GLN A 31 -23.52 29.39 12.50
C GLN A 31 -24.47 28.85 13.56
N GLN A 32 -24.62 27.52 13.68
CA GLN A 32 -25.47 26.87 14.66
C GLN A 32 -24.79 26.64 16.02
N LEU A 33 -23.49 26.90 16.13
CA LEU A 33 -22.79 26.86 17.41
C LEU A 33 -23.36 27.93 18.35
N ALA A 34 -23.74 27.54 19.57
CA ALA A 34 -24.63 28.32 20.45
C ALA A 34 -24.00 29.61 21.06
N ARG A 35 -22.78 29.96 20.70
CA ARG A 35 -22.06 31.14 21.20
C ARG A 35 -21.51 31.96 20.03
N PRO A 36 -21.20 33.26 20.23
CA PRO A 36 -20.36 33.99 19.28
C PRO A 36 -18.92 33.46 19.37
N THR A 37 -18.69 32.23 18.92
CA THR A 37 -17.38 31.62 18.91
C THR A 37 -16.55 32.28 17.83
N THR A 38 -15.47 32.93 18.25
CA THR A 38 -14.39 33.29 17.34
C THR A 38 -13.81 32.00 16.72
N LEU A 39 -13.22 32.07 15.53
CA LEU A 39 -12.58 30.90 14.92
C LEU A 39 -11.52 30.29 15.85
N LYS A 40 -10.87 31.14 16.67
CA LYS A 40 -9.92 30.74 17.70
C LYS A 40 -10.54 29.84 18.76
N GLU A 41 -11.77 30.12 19.20
CA GLU A 41 -12.48 29.26 20.16
C GLU A 41 -12.90 27.93 19.55
N VAL A 42 -13.34 27.93 18.28
CA VAL A 42 -13.71 26.70 17.57
C VAL A 42 -12.49 25.82 17.28
N ALA A 43 -11.31 26.43 17.09
CA ALA A 43 -10.06 25.69 16.96
C ALA A 43 -9.70 24.92 18.25
N VAL A 44 -10.14 25.36 19.43
CA VAL A 44 -9.93 24.65 20.68
C VAL A 44 -10.83 23.41 20.70
N GLY A 45 -10.24 22.24 20.44
CA GLY A 45 -10.93 20.95 20.39
C GLY A 45 -11.11 20.39 18.97
N LEU A 46 -10.67 21.11 17.93
CA LEU A 46 -10.60 20.60 16.57
C LEU A 46 -9.13 20.41 16.15
N PRO A 47 -8.83 19.42 15.28
CA PRO A 47 -7.48 19.18 14.78
C PRO A 47 -7.08 20.18 13.67
N ALA A 48 -7.35 21.47 13.86
CA ALA A 48 -7.08 22.51 12.88
C ALA A 48 -6.92 23.89 13.54
N ASP A 49 -5.98 24.69 13.03
CA ASP A 49 -5.84 26.10 13.41
C ASP A 49 -6.91 27.01 12.76
N GLU A 50 -7.04 28.24 13.26
CA GLU A 50 -7.99 29.25 12.75
C GLU A 50 -7.87 29.48 11.24
N SER A 51 -6.64 29.56 10.72
CA SER A 51 -6.38 29.78 9.30
C SER A 51 -6.86 28.62 8.44
N THR A 52 -6.71 27.39 8.94
CA THR A 52 -7.12 26.16 8.28
C THR A 52 -8.63 26.02 8.30
N ILE A 53 -9.28 26.29 9.42
CA ILE A 53 -10.75 26.31 9.53
C ILE A 53 -11.33 27.34 8.56
N SER A 54 -10.76 28.55 8.50
CA SER A 54 -11.17 29.57 7.52
C SER A 54 -11.05 29.07 6.07
N ARG A 55 -9.96 28.36 5.72
CA ARG A 55 -9.80 27.77 4.39
C ARG A 55 -10.81 26.65 4.10
N TYR A 56 -11.25 25.91 5.11
CA TYR A 56 -12.31 24.90 4.97
C TYR A 56 -13.68 25.54 4.73
N LEU A 57 -14.04 26.54 5.54
CA LEU A 57 -15.31 27.26 5.43
C LEU A 57 -15.45 28.03 4.11
N ASN A 58 -14.32 28.47 3.52
CA ASN A 58 -14.30 29.12 2.21
C ASN A 58 -14.16 28.13 1.04
N GLY A 59 -14.14 26.82 1.27
CA GLY A 59 -14.02 25.79 0.23
C GLY A 59 -12.66 25.73 -0.48
N ARG A 60 -11.67 26.54 -0.05
CA ARG A 60 -10.32 26.59 -0.61
C ARG A 60 -9.51 25.33 -0.29
N ARG A 61 -9.74 24.74 0.89
CA ARG A 61 -9.13 23.48 1.32
C ARG A 61 -10.21 22.49 1.70
N ARG A 62 -9.99 21.21 1.43
CA ARG A 62 -10.90 20.15 1.89
C ARG A 62 -10.59 19.80 3.35
N PRO A 63 -11.58 19.80 4.25
CA PRO A 63 -11.39 19.26 5.59
C PRO A 63 -11.19 17.74 5.58
N PRO A 64 -10.41 17.18 6.52
CA PRO A 64 -10.41 15.74 6.77
C PRO A 64 -11.77 15.29 7.31
N GLN A 65 -12.10 14.02 7.15
CA GLN A 65 -13.38 13.46 7.60
C GLN A 65 -13.58 13.63 9.11
N THR A 66 -12.51 13.44 9.88
CA THR A 66 -12.49 13.62 11.34
C THR A 66 -12.91 15.02 11.77
N PHE A 67 -12.53 16.05 11.01
CA PHE A 67 -12.94 17.43 11.29
C PHE A 67 -14.45 17.63 11.10
N ILE A 68 -15.04 17.04 10.06
CA ILE A 68 -16.48 17.13 9.80
C ILE A 68 -17.27 16.47 10.91
N ASP A 69 -16.87 15.26 11.29
CA ASP A 69 -17.53 14.48 12.32
C ASP A 69 -17.48 15.22 13.68
N LEU A 70 -16.32 15.77 14.05
CA LEU A 70 -16.17 16.55 15.29
C LEU A 70 -16.97 17.86 15.28
N LEU A 71 -16.97 18.59 14.16
CA LEU A 71 -17.74 19.84 14.04
C LEU A 71 -19.24 19.58 14.14
N HIS A 72 -19.75 18.52 13.49
CA HIS A 72 -21.15 18.14 13.57
C HIS A 72 -21.55 17.70 14.98
N ASN A 73 -20.74 16.87 15.64
CA ASN A 73 -21.00 16.45 17.01
C ASN A 73 -21.06 17.67 17.94
N ARG A 74 -20.13 18.61 17.77
CA ARG A 74 -20.11 19.83 18.57
C ARG A 74 -21.34 20.71 18.35
N ALA A 75 -21.74 20.89 17.09
CA ALA A 75 -22.97 21.62 16.76
C ALA A 75 -24.22 20.90 17.31
N SER A 76 -24.22 19.56 17.32
CA SER A 76 -25.31 18.76 17.88
C SER A 76 -25.39 18.87 19.41
N GLU A 77 -24.26 18.93 20.10
CA GLU A 77 -24.20 19.17 21.55
C GLU A 77 -24.72 20.58 21.90
N ASP A 78 -24.31 21.60 21.14
CA ASP A 78 -24.63 22.99 21.43
C ASP A 78 -26.08 23.36 21.06
N ALA A 79 -26.57 22.90 19.91
CA ALA A 79 -27.92 23.22 19.40
C ALA A 79 -28.98 22.17 19.79
N GLY A 80 -28.56 20.97 20.21
CA GLY A 80 -29.41 19.78 20.32
C GLY A 80 -29.49 19.03 18.98
N ALA A 81 -29.43 17.69 19.02
CA ALA A 81 -29.37 16.83 17.84
C ALA A 81 -30.49 17.09 16.82
N ASP A 82 -31.69 17.46 17.28
CA ASP A 82 -32.86 17.70 16.42
C ASP A 82 -32.86 19.09 15.73
N ARG A 83 -31.94 19.99 16.10
CA ARG A 83 -31.88 21.37 15.57
C ARG A 83 -30.74 21.60 14.57
N VAL A 84 -29.89 20.60 14.34
CA VAL A 84 -28.82 20.70 13.34
C VAL A 84 -29.44 20.63 11.94
N ALA A 85 -29.17 21.64 11.11
CA ALA A 85 -29.85 21.78 9.82
C ALA A 85 -29.45 20.71 8.79
N ILE A 86 -28.33 20.02 9.01
CA ILE A 86 -27.75 19.07 8.07
C ILE A 86 -27.31 17.83 8.85
N SER A 87 -27.85 16.66 8.49
CA SER A 87 -27.44 15.40 9.10
C SER A 87 -25.97 15.06 8.79
N LEU A 88 -25.33 14.32 9.70
CA LEU A 88 -23.97 13.83 9.51
C LEU A 88 -23.83 13.05 8.19
N GLU A 89 -24.79 12.18 7.87
CA GLU A 89 -24.78 11.39 6.63
C GLU A 89 -24.76 12.29 5.38
N ASN A 90 -25.57 13.35 5.37
CA ASN A 90 -25.60 14.31 4.26
C ASN A 90 -24.26 15.07 4.14
N LEU A 91 -23.61 15.44 5.25
CA LEU A 91 -22.27 16.04 5.21
C LEU A 91 -21.23 15.09 4.63
N ARG A 92 -21.26 13.81 5.00
CA ARG A 92 -20.34 12.80 4.45
C ARG A 92 -20.56 12.63 2.96
N LYS A 93 -21.81 12.62 2.51
CA LYS A 93 -22.15 12.59 1.08
C LYS A 93 -21.62 13.81 0.32
N LEU A 94 -21.82 15.01 0.86
CA LEU A 94 -21.28 16.25 0.27
C LEU A 94 -19.75 16.24 0.23
N HIS A 95 -19.08 15.67 1.23
CA HIS A 95 -17.63 15.51 1.25
C HIS A 95 -17.13 14.61 0.11
N HIS A 96 -17.81 13.48 -0.11
CA HIS A 96 -17.50 12.58 -1.22
C HIS A 96 -17.76 13.21 -2.60
N GLU A 97 -18.84 13.98 -2.74
CA GLU A 97 -19.15 14.70 -3.97
C GLU A 97 -18.12 15.82 -4.25
N ALA A 98 -17.67 16.52 -3.21
CA ALA A 98 -16.58 17.49 -3.29
C ALA A 98 -15.24 16.86 -3.69
N GLU A 99 -15.02 15.57 -3.39
CA GLU A 99 -13.88 14.79 -3.86
C GLU A 99 -14.00 14.42 -5.33
N ARG A 100 -15.19 13.98 -5.78
CA ARG A 100 -15.47 13.65 -7.18
C ARG A 100 -15.38 14.85 -8.11
N SER A 101 -15.60 16.05 -7.59
CA SER A 101 -15.52 17.32 -8.33
C SER A 101 -14.09 17.74 -8.73
N ARG A 102 -13.07 16.93 -8.41
CA ARG A 102 -11.67 17.25 -8.70
C ARG A 102 -11.31 16.86 -10.13
N CYS A 103 -10.98 17.88 -10.91
CA CYS A 103 -9.99 17.89 -11.99
C CYS A 103 -10.34 17.09 -13.27
N PRO A 104 -10.41 17.74 -14.45
CA PRO A 104 -10.52 17.05 -15.74
C PRO A 104 -9.43 15.96 -15.91
N THR A 105 -8.23 16.22 -15.40
CA THR A 105 -7.10 15.28 -15.40
C THR A 105 -7.35 14.05 -14.52
N CYS A 106 -8.08 14.18 -13.40
CA CYS A 106 -8.42 13.04 -12.55
C CYS A 106 -9.54 12.18 -13.15
N ALA A 107 -10.46 12.76 -13.93
CA ALA A 107 -11.41 11.97 -14.72
C ALA A 107 -10.69 11.14 -15.79
N THR A 108 -9.69 11.72 -16.45
CA THR A 108 -8.82 11.00 -17.39
C THR A 108 -8.02 9.91 -16.67
N LEU A 109 -7.37 10.21 -15.55
CA LEU A 109 -6.62 9.23 -14.76
C LEU A 109 -7.49 8.09 -14.26
N ARG A 110 -8.73 8.37 -13.82
CA ARG A 110 -9.69 7.31 -13.44
C ARG A 110 -10.06 6.42 -14.62
N ARG A 111 -10.36 6.99 -15.80
CA ARG A 111 -10.60 6.19 -17.01
C ARG A 111 -9.38 5.36 -17.39
N THR A 112 -8.17 5.86 -17.17
CA THR A 112 -6.94 5.10 -17.38
C THR A 112 -6.81 3.95 -16.38
N ILE A 113 -7.12 4.17 -15.10
CA ILE A 113 -7.12 3.11 -14.08
C ILE A 113 -8.18 2.05 -14.42
N ASP A 114 -9.42 2.46 -14.71
CA ASP A 114 -10.51 1.54 -15.04
C ASP A 114 -10.20 0.70 -16.30
N THR A 115 -9.58 1.31 -17.33
CA THR A 115 -9.17 0.58 -18.52
C THR A 115 -8.03 -0.39 -18.22
N LYS A 116 -7.07 -0.01 -17.39
CA LYS A 116 -5.98 -0.90 -16.95
C LYS A 116 -6.49 -2.06 -16.09
N ASP A 117 -7.41 -1.81 -15.16
CA ASP A 117 -8.04 -2.85 -14.34
C ASP A 117 -8.90 -3.81 -15.16
N LYS A 118 -9.57 -3.30 -16.20
CA LYS A 118 -10.26 -4.15 -17.16
C LYS A 118 -9.26 -5.00 -17.95
N GLN A 119 -8.18 -4.42 -18.46
CA GLN A 119 -7.12 -5.14 -19.16
C GLN A 119 -6.50 -6.25 -18.29
N LEU A 120 -6.24 -5.96 -17.01
CA LEU A 120 -5.72 -6.96 -16.07
C LEU A 120 -6.72 -8.09 -15.83
N ARG A 121 -8.01 -7.78 -15.67
CA ARG A 121 -9.06 -8.80 -15.51
C ARG A 121 -9.21 -9.66 -16.76
N ASP A 122 -9.19 -9.06 -17.94
CA ASP A 122 -9.29 -9.79 -19.21
C ASP A 122 -8.07 -10.70 -19.43
N LEU A 123 -6.86 -10.22 -19.10
CA LEU A 123 -5.63 -11.02 -19.11
C LEU A 123 -5.68 -12.18 -18.11
N GLN A 124 -6.14 -11.92 -16.88
CA GLN A 124 -6.29 -12.96 -15.85
C GLN A 124 -7.32 -14.02 -16.27
N ALA A 125 -8.47 -13.60 -16.81
CA ALA A 125 -9.48 -14.52 -17.31
C ALA A 125 -8.97 -15.36 -18.50
N GLY A 126 -8.22 -14.74 -19.42
CA GLY A 126 -7.57 -15.45 -20.53
C GLY A 126 -6.54 -16.47 -20.05
N LEU A 127 -5.71 -16.12 -19.06
CA LEU A 127 -4.75 -17.02 -18.45
C LEU A 127 -5.44 -18.19 -17.74
N GLN A 128 -6.48 -17.92 -16.96
CA GLN A 128 -7.28 -18.95 -16.28
C GLN A 128 -7.96 -19.89 -17.29
N ALA A 129 -8.54 -19.35 -18.37
CA ALA A 129 -9.15 -20.16 -19.42
C ALA A 129 -8.12 -21.04 -20.14
N SER A 130 -6.91 -20.52 -20.38
CA SER A 130 -5.79 -21.28 -20.94
C SER A 130 -5.35 -22.42 -20.02
N ILE A 131 -5.21 -22.16 -18.72
CA ILE A 131 -4.89 -23.18 -17.70
C ILE A 131 -5.99 -24.25 -17.64
N ALA A 132 -7.27 -23.84 -17.60
CA ALA A 132 -8.40 -24.75 -17.57
C ALA A 132 -8.45 -25.63 -18.83
N SER A 133 -8.23 -25.05 -20.01
CA SER A 133 -8.19 -25.78 -21.28
C SER A 133 -7.02 -26.78 -21.33
N ALA A 134 -5.84 -26.37 -20.85
CA ALA A 134 -4.68 -27.25 -20.72
C ALA A 134 -4.89 -28.39 -19.71
N SER A 135 -5.72 -28.17 -18.69
CA SER A 135 -6.07 -29.21 -17.70
C SER A 135 -7.07 -30.24 -18.23
N LEU A 136 -7.98 -29.84 -19.13
CA LEU A 136 -9.01 -30.71 -19.71
C LEU A 136 -8.49 -31.60 -20.86
N SER A 137 -7.40 -31.21 -21.52
CA SER A 137 -6.74 -32.02 -22.57
C SER A 137 -5.59 -32.89 -22.04
N ARG A 138 -5.40 -32.99 -20.71
CA ARG A 138 -4.32 -33.79 -20.14
C ARG A 138 -4.76 -35.26 -19.99
N PRO A 139 -4.12 -36.23 -20.69
CA PRO A 139 -4.33 -37.64 -20.38
C PRO A 139 -3.92 -37.90 -18.93
N ALA A 140 -4.61 -38.84 -18.26
CA ALA A 140 -4.39 -39.18 -16.86
C ALA A 140 -2.88 -39.34 -16.57
N PRO A 141 -2.34 -38.68 -15.53
CA PRO A 141 -0.92 -38.71 -15.27
C PRO A 141 -0.52 -40.15 -14.94
N LEU A 142 0.36 -40.71 -15.79
CA LEU A 142 1.00 -41.97 -15.50
C LEU A 142 1.76 -41.85 -14.17
N PRO A 143 1.83 -42.92 -13.37
CA PRO A 143 2.55 -42.91 -12.11
C PRO A 143 4.05 -42.88 -12.41
N VAL A 144 4.60 -41.69 -12.62
CA VAL A 144 6.04 -41.49 -12.78
C VAL A 144 6.65 -41.32 -11.38
N PRO A 145 7.68 -42.10 -11.02
CA PRO A 145 8.44 -41.88 -9.80
C PRO A 145 8.96 -40.43 -9.75
N ARG A 146 8.88 -39.81 -8.57
CA ARG A 146 9.43 -38.46 -8.30
C ARG A 146 10.96 -38.51 -8.38
N GLN A 147 11.53 -38.53 -9.58
CA GLN A 147 12.95 -38.26 -9.77
C GLN A 147 13.11 -36.87 -10.38
N GLN A 148 13.76 -36.00 -9.60
CA GLN A 148 14.32 -34.70 -9.99
C GLN A 148 13.45 -33.84 -10.90
N GLY A 149 12.60 -33.03 -10.26
CA GLY A 149 12.18 -31.70 -10.74
C GLY A 149 11.51 -31.64 -12.11
N ASP A 150 10.23 -31.26 -12.12
CA ASP A 150 9.56 -30.77 -13.31
C ASP A 150 10.42 -29.69 -14.01
N ARG A 151 10.97 -30.00 -15.19
CA ARG A 151 11.95 -29.14 -15.91
C ARG A 151 11.43 -27.72 -16.12
N GLN A 152 10.12 -27.53 -16.16
CA GLN A 152 9.50 -26.22 -16.33
C GLN A 152 9.58 -25.36 -15.06
N ARG A 153 9.47 -25.96 -13.87
CA ARG A 153 9.62 -25.23 -12.60
C ARG A 153 11.06 -24.81 -12.38
N SER A 154 12.00 -25.72 -12.64
CA SER A 154 13.44 -25.44 -12.56
C SER A 154 13.86 -24.27 -13.47
N ALA A 155 13.27 -24.13 -14.66
CA ALA A 155 13.58 -23.04 -15.57
C ALA A 155 13.10 -21.67 -15.07
N LEU A 156 11.91 -21.57 -14.46
CA LEU A 156 11.39 -20.31 -13.92
C LEU A 156 12.12 -19.89 -12.64
N GLU A 157 12.33 -20.84 -11.73
CA GLU A 157 13.06 -20.63 -10.48
C GLU A 157 14.51 -20.18 -10.77
N ALA A 158 15.12 -20.70 -11.83
CA ALA A 158 16.44 -20.29 -12.27
C ALA A 158 16.50 -18.83 -12.75
N VAL A 159 15.44 -18.29 -13.38
CA VAL A 159 15.47 -16.91 -13.91
C VAL A 159 15.46 -15.88 -12.77
N ALA A 160 14.58 -16.03 -11.78
CA ALA A 160 14.52 -15.12 -10.64
C ALA A 160 15.83 -15.14 -9.83
N ALA A 161 16.36 -16.34 -9.59
CA ALA A 161 17.66 -16.54 -8.94
C ALA A 161 18.82 -15.89 -9.70
N GLN A 162 18.86 -16.05 -11.03
CA GLN A 162 19.89 -15.43 -11.88
C GLN A 162 19.82 -13.91 -11.86
N GLN A 163 18.61 -13.34 -11.90
CA GLN A 163 18.43 -11.89 -11.86
C GLN A 163 18.91 -11.30 -10.54
N LEU A 164 18.55 -11.90 -9.41
CA LEU A 164 19.02 -11.47 -8.10
C LEU A 164 20.55 -11.56 -8.00
N ALA A 165 21.14 -12.71 -8.33
CA ALA A 165 22.59 -12.90 -8.26
C ALA A 165 23.34 -11.90 -9.16
N ALA A 166 22.83 -11.65 -10.38
CA ALA A 166 23.44 -10.66 -11.29
C ALA A 166 23.32 -9.23 -10.77
N LEU A 167 22.20 -8.87 -10.13
CA LEU A 167 21.98 -7.53 -9.59
C LEU A 167 22.88 -7.27 -8.37
N VAL A 168 22.89 -8.21 -7.41
CA VAL A 168 23.70 -8.09 -6.19
C VAL A 168 25.19 -7.97 -6.53
N ILE A 169 25.68 -8.80 -7.46
CA ILE A 169 27.09 -8.73 -7.91
C ILE A 169 27.40 -7.38 -8.56
N ARG A 170 26.47 -6.82 -9.35
CA ARG A 170 26.66 -5.52 -10.01
C ARG A 170 26.73 -4.37 -9.01
N LEU A 171 25.87 -4.36 -8.00
CA LEU A 171 25.89 -3.34 -6.95
C LEU A 171 27.18 -3.46 -6.12
N GLN A 172 27.59 -4.69 -5.83
CA GLN A 172 28.85 -4.96 -5.12
C GLN A 172 30.07 -4.43 -5.88
N THR A 173 30.16 -4.65 -7.20
CA THR A 173 31.28 -4.14 -8.01
C THR A 173 31.33 -2.62 -8.13
N ARG A 174 30.20 -1.94 -7.89
CA ARG A 174 30.10 -0.48 -7.82
C ARG A 174 30.43 0.10 -6.44
N GLY A 175 30.61 -0.76 -5.43
CA GLY A 175 30.84 -0.34 -4.05
C GLY A 175 29.57 0.13 -3.32
N GLU A 176 28.39 -0.19 -3.84
CA GLU A 176 27.08 0.23 -3.30
C GLU A 176 26.63 -0.71 -2.17
N ALA A 177 27.45 -0.82 -1.12
CA ALA A 177 27.26 -1.81 -0.04
C ALA A 177 25.92 -1.66 0.71
N THR A 178 25.42 -0.44 0.87
CA THR A 178 24.10 -0.19 1.49
C THR A 178 22.97 -0.75 0.64
N GLU A 179 23.01 -0.54 -0.68
CA GLU A 179 21.98 -1.01 -1.60
C GLU A 179 22.00 -2.54 -1.71
N VAL A 180 23.18 -3.15 -1.66
CA VAL A 180 23.33 -4.62 -1.56
C VAL A 180 22.63 -5.16 -0.32
N ALA A 181 22.85 -4.55 0.84
CA ALA A 181 22.26 -5.00 2.09
C ALA A 181 20.73 -4.83 2.11
N GLU A 182 20.21 -3.73 1.56
CA GLU A 182 18.77 -3.52 1.40
C GLU A 182 18.15 -4.55 0.46
N LEU A 183 18.76 -4.77 -0.71
CA LEU A 183 18.29 -5.76 -1.68
C LEU A 183 18.28 -7.18 -1.10
N LEU A 184 19.32 -7.58 -0.36
CA LEU A 184 19.37 -8.90 0.28
C LEU A 184 18.35 -9.05 1.41
N ARG A 185 17.99 -7.96 2.10
CA ARG A 185 16.93 -7.97 3.14
C ARG A 185 15.54 -8.13 2.54
N ASP A 186 15.31 -7.51 1.38
CA ASP A 186 14.02 -7.57 0.70
C ASP A 186 13.84 -8.85 -0.12
N ALA A 187 14.95 -9.45 -0.57
CA ALA A 187 14.96 -10.63 -1.44
C ALA A 187 14.05 -11.78 -0.96
N PRO A 188 14.04 -12.19 0.32
CA PRO A 188 13.18 -13.28 0.78
C PRO A 188 11.68 -12.93 0.84
N GLY A 189 11.33 -11.64 0.76
CA GLY A 189 9.93 -11.21 0.61
C GLY A 189 9.41 -11.31 -0.82
N VAL A 190 10.31 -11.43 -1.79
CA VAL A 190 10.00 -11.48 -3.22
C VAL A 190 10.26 -12.87 -3.80
N LEU A 191 11.30 -13.55 -3.33
CA LEU A 191 11.69 -14.89 -3.75
C LEU A 191 11.07 -15.97 -2.87
N THR A 192 10.67 -17.07 -3.49
CA THR A 192 10.32 -18.30 -2.78
C THR A 192 11.57 -18.92 -2.11
N PRO A 193 11.40 -19.82 -1.12
CA PRO A 193 12.53 -20.52 -0.50
C PRO A 193 13.39 -21.29 -1.50
N THR A 194 12.78 -21.89 -2.52
CA THR A 194 13.49 -22.62 -3.58
C THR A 194 14.29 -21.68 -4.48
N GLU A 195 13.70 -20.53 -4.87
CA GLU A 195 14.41 -19.50 -5.65
C GLU A 195 15.57 -18.88 -4.85
N SER A 196 15.41 -18.72 -3.54
CA SER A 196 16.46 -18.24 -2.65
C SER A 196 17.61 -19.24 -2.56
N ALA A 197 17.31 -20.55 -2.54
CA ALA A 197 18.31 -21.61 -2.53
C ALA A 197 19.07 -21.69 -3.87
N ALA A 198 18.36 -21.51 -4.98
CA ALA A 198 18.98 -21.41 -6.30
C ALA A 198 19.85 -20.15 -6.42
N ALA A 199 19.42 -19.01 -5.87
CA ALA A 199 20.22 -17.78 -5.88
C ALA A 199 21.50 -17.96 -5.06
N LEU A 200 21.41 -18.63 -3.91
CA LEU A 200 22.57 -18.96 -3.09
C LEU A 200 23.54 -19.89 -3.81
N ALA A 201 23.05 -20.94 -4.47
CA ALA A 201 23.88 -21.82 -5.30
C ALA A 201 24.64 -21.05 -6.40
N LEU A 202 23.98 -20.09 -7.05
CA LEU A 202 24.61 -19.24 -8.06
C LEU A 202 25.65 -18.27 -7.48
N LEU A 203 25.47 -17.80 -6.25
CA LEU A 203 26.49 -16.99 -5.57
C LEU A 203 27.72 -17.83 -5.23
N HIS A 204 27.56 -19.08 -4.81
CA HIS A 204 28.68 -20.01 -4.62
C HIS A 204 29.42 -20.32 -5.92
N ASP A 205 28.69 -20.61 -7.00
CA ASP A 205 29.27 -20.89 -8.32
C ASP A 205 30.12 -19.72 -8.85
N ARG A 206 29.80 -18.49 -8.43
CA ARG A 206 30.52 -17.26 -8.79
C ARG A 206 31.52 -16.79 -7.73
N GLU A 207 31.86 -17.66 -6.77
CA GLU A 207 32.81 -17.40 -5.68
C GLU A 207 32.45 -16.18 -4.80
N GLN A 208 31.16 -15.82 -4.75
CA GLN A 208 30.67 -14.68 -3.96
C GLN A 208 30.28 -15.10 -2.53
N HIS A 209 31.21 -15.74 -1.82
CA HIS A 209 30.95 -16.34 -0.50
C HIS A 209 30.43 -15.34 0.53
N ALA A 210 30.99 -14.12 0.58
CA ALA A 210 30.55 -13.10 1.52
C ALA A 210 29.08 -12.66 1.29
N LEU A 211 28.62 -12.67 0.03
CA LEU A 211 27.22 -12.35 -0.31
C LEU A 211 26.28 -13.52 0.00
N ALA A 212 26.75 -14.75 -0.20
CA ALA A 212 26.01 -15.95 0.20
C ALA A 212 25.83 -15.99 1.73
N ASP A 213 26.91 -15.77 2.49
CA ASP A 213 26.88 -15.72 3.95
C ASP A 213 25.94 -14.61 4.47
N ALA A 214 25.97 -13.44 3.83
CA ALA A 214 25.07 -12.34 4.16
C ALA A 214 23.60 -12.72 3.92
N LEU A 215 23.29 -13.37 2.80
CA LEU A 215 21.94 -13.83 2.50
C LEU A 215 21.46 -14.86 3.54
N VAL A 216 22.30 -15.82 3.92
CA VAL A 216 21.98 -16.83 4.96
C VAL A 216 21.70 -16.16 6.31
N SER A 217 22.59 -15.25 6.71
CA SER A 217 22.49 -14.54 7.99
C SER A 217 21.23 -13.67 8.08
N ILE A 218 20.95 -12.90 7.02
CA ILE A 218 19.76 -12.04 6.94
C ILE A 218 18.48 -12.90 6.93
N TYR A 219 18.45 -13.97 6.13
CA TYR A 219 17.27 -14.84 6.06
C TYR A 219 17.01 -15.52 7.41
N GLY A 220 18.05 -16.05 8.06
CA GLY A 220 17.92 -16.73 9.35
C GLY A 220 17.42 -15.80 10.46
N ARG A 221 17.89 -14.54 10.48
CA ARG A 221 17.54 -13.56 11.51
C ARG A 221 16.17 -12.91 11.33
N ASP A 222 15.83 -12.57 10.09
CA ASP A 222 14.71 -11.66 9.80
C ASP A 222 13.42 -12.41 9.43
N ARG A 223 13.45 -13.74 9.28
CA ARG A 223 12.31 -14.54 8.82
C ARG A 223 11.71 -15.40 9.91
N SER A 224 10.46 -15.81 9.68
CA SER A 224 9.76 -16.68 10.61
C SER A 224 10.40 -18.07 10.64
N LEU A 225 10.29 -18.78 11.77
CA LEU A 225 10.84 -20.13 11.92
C LEU A 225 10.34 -21.10 10.83
N ASP A 226 9.09 -20.98 10.41
CA ASP A 226 8.50 -21.80 9.35
C ASP A 226 9.15 -21.52 7.97
N GLU A 227 9.40 -20.26 7.63
CA GLU A 227 10.12 -19.89 6.41
C GLU A 227 11.58 -20.37 6.45
N VAL A 228 12.24 -20.23 7.59
CA VAL A 228 13.61 -20.73 7.81
C VAL A 228 13.69 -22.24 7.60
N LEU A 229 12.73 -23.02 8.13
CA LEU A 229 12.71 -24.47 7.96
C LEU A 229 12.47 -24.88 6.51
N ARG A 230 11.57 -24.19 5.79
CA ARG A 230 11.34 -24.43 4.36
C ARG A 230 12.58 -24.10 3.54
N PHE A 231 13.26 -23.00 3.86
CA PHE A 231 14.49 -22.63 3.18
C PHE A 231 15.64 -23.60 3.47
N ALA A 232 15.79 -24.04 4.72
CA ALA A 232 16.75 -25.10 5.09
C ALA A 232 16.48 -26.41 4.33
N SER A 233 15.21 -26.81 4.17
CA SER A 233 14.82 -27.97 3.37
C SER A 233 15.20 -27.78 1.90
N ALA A 234 14.92 -26.62 1.32
CA ALA A 234 15.29 -26.32 -0.06
C ALA A 234 16.81 -26.33 -0.29
N LEU A 235 17.59 -25.79 0.64
CA LEU A 235 19.06 -25.86 0.61
C LEU A 235 19.57 -27.31 0.69
N HIS A 236 18.93 -28.16 1.49
CA HIS A 236 19.29 -29.57 1.56
C HIS A 236 19.02 -30.29 0.22
N GLU A 237 17.88 -30.01 -0.40
CA GLU A 237 17.51 -30.57 -1.71
C GLU A 237 18.44 -30.14 -2.85
N THR A 238 19.04 -28.95 -2.76
CA THR A 238 20.02 -28.44 -3.74
C THR A 238 21.47 -28.82 -3.42
N GLY A 239 21.72 -29.60 -2.35
CA GLY A 239 23.05 -30.05 -1.96
C GLY A 239 23.87 -29.07 -1.11
N LEU A 240 23.25 -27.98 -0.65
CA LEU A 240 23.84 -26.93 0.18
C LEU A 240 23.60 -27.18 1.67
N ALA A 241 23.90 -28.40 2.13
CA ALA A 241 23.61 -28.83 3.50
C ALA A 241 24.39 -28.02 4.57
N ALA A 242 25.59 -27.53 4.22
CA ALA A 242 26.38 -26.68 5.11
C ALA A 242 25.67 -25.34 5.39
N ASP A 243 25.12 -24.72 4.34
CA ASP A 243 24.39 -23.45 4.42
C ASP A 243 23.05 -23.62 5.14
N ALA A 244 22.37 -24.76 4.94
CA ALA A 244 21.19 -25.10 5.73
C ALA A 244 21.50 -25.13 7.24
N GLY A 245 22.66 -25.69 7.62
CA GLY A 245 23.12 -25.68 9.01
C GLY A 245 23.46 -24.27 9.52
N ALA A 246 24.09 -23.44 8.68
CA ALA A 246 24.39 -22.05 9.02
C ALA A 246 23.13 -21.21 9.20
N LEU A 247 22.14 -21.40 8.33
CA LEU A 247 20.82 -20.77 8.39
C LEU A 247 20.12 -21.07 9.71
N LEU A 248 20.06 -22.35 10.10
CA LEU A 248 19.41 -22.77 11.35
C LEU A 248 20.12 -22.20 12.58
N ARG A 249 21.46 -22.11 12.57
CA ARG A 249 22.20 -21.45 13.65
C ARG A 249 21.90 -19.95 13.73
N ALA A 250 21.85 -19.26 12.59
CA ALA A 250 21.51 -17.85 12.53
C ALA A 250 20.10 -17.54 13.05
N ALA A 251 19.16 -18.47 12.87
CA ALA A 251 17.79 -18.34 13.36
C ALA A 251 17.63 -18.60 14.87
N VAL A 252 18.53 -19.38 15.47
CA VAL A 252 18.50 -19.68 16.92
C VAL A 252 19.18 -18.58 17.73
N GLY A 253 20.19 -17.90 17.15
CA GLY A 253 20.94 -16.83 17.81
C GLY A 253 22.03 -17.33 18.73
#